data_AF-A0A957FPM2-F1
#
_entry.id   AF-A0A957FPM2-F1
#
_cell.length_a   1.000
_cell.length_b   1.000
_cell.length_c   1.000
_cell.angle_alpha   90.00
_cell.angle_beta   90.00
_cell.angle_gamma   90.00
#
_symmetry.space_group_name_H-M   'P 1'
#
loop_
_entity.id
_entity.type
_entity.pdbx_description
1 polymer ?
#
loop_
_entity_poly.entity_id
_entity_poly.type
_entity_poly.pdbx_seq_one_letter_code
_entity_poly.pdbx_strand_id
1 'polypeptide(L)'
;IINTAVFTSPDLASTQTANALLQVSNCYARPDSNGVVYSRLQTALDHASVGDVVRVAGVCDFVETVNGTPQVGYIDQSVTVRGGYTTTNWVTSDPIANPTVIDARNNGRGLRLNGAGMMVSIENLTIRNGDATDLGGAQFGSDGGAGVLVQAADVVTLTNVRLHDHLIDNPSGNEGRGTAVASDNATLNIINSHIYDNRNAGRSAYGGALFASNGALNITNSRIYQNQVDAQNTDGSPEALGGGVYVDDSATLQVVDSHIYNNSVNGQGGGVAVDANATVTMTGSAVYDNSADRQGGGLYLPRTTAVIEQSRIYRNSVYGSIGFSYDRQGGGGLYISSSSDVTIRQTMVASNTVFNRGLGGGIAVNCVRCTNTIVVENSTLSGNTAREGGGGFSSYLEQSSFSSTNSNITLNHVSIINNNATSGNGHAINQERETANLSDVSDVTASFSYQNSLIGGNGGVNECRNSATHDPASLVQTSGGYNLFIAGAGCTNNGTTDQTVADQATLFGTVVNAVLTSGSGTHPLNAAGGAVEAIPDGVNGCVGGTSVDQRGAVRADGANRGDNACDVGAYELSLQTPTAVTLRLNEARGEQAEMERNTAVGLVFLLLLLTIGTTIVTLGLPPNQKTS
;
A
#
# COMPACT_ATOMS: atom_id res chain seq x y z
N ILE A 1 22.88 -36.60 -3.53
CA ILE A 1 23.54 -37.84 -4.01
C ILE A 1 24.37 -38.37 -2.83
N ILE A 2 24.10 -39.59 -2.37
CA ILE A 2 24.81 -40.20 -1.24
C ILE A 2 26.14 -40.76 -1.80
N ASN A 3 27.27 -40.18 -1.43
CA ASN A 3 28.59 -40.73 -1.76
C ASN A 3 29.20 -41.28 -0.48
N THR A 4 29.34 -42.61 -0.40
CA THR A 4 30.03 -43.30 0.70
C THR A 4 31.51 -42.91 0.70
N ALA A 5 32.00 -42.35 1.81
CA ALA A 5 33.44 -42.09 1.98
C ALA A 5 34.09 -43.34 2.60
N VAL A 6 35.14 -43.85 1.97
CA VAL A 6 35.89 -45.02 2.45
C VAL A 6 37.19 -44.54 3.08
N PHE A 7 37.38 -44.81 4.37
CA PHE A 7 38.63 -44.51 5.08
C PHE A 7 39.48 -45.76 5.20
N THR A 8 40.72 -45.69 4.73
CA THR A 8 41.72 -46.76 4.91
C THR A 8 42.89 -46.24 5.74
N SER A 9 43.12 -46.85 6.90
CA SER A 9 44.32 -46.67 7.71
C SER A 9 45.05 -48.02 7.81
N PRO A 10 46.40 -48.05 7.72
CA PRO A 10 47.18 -49.27 7.91
C PRO A 10 47.03 -49.89 9.30
N ASP A 11 46.53 -49.14 10.29
CA ASP A 11 46.32 -49.62 11.67
C ASP A 11 44.93 -50.23 11.91
N LEU A 12 44.03 -50.23 10.92
CA LEU A 12 42.69 -50.81 11.03
C LEU A 12 42.65 -52.23 10.46
N ALA A 13 42.19 -53.19 11.28
CA ALA A 13 42.09 -54.61 10.90
C ALA A 13 41.02 -54.91 9.81
N SER A 14 40.18 -53.93 9.45
CA SER A 14 39.18 -54.03 8.36
C SER A 14 38.78 -52.66 7.82
N THR A 15 38.34 -52.61 6.55
CA THR A 15 37.85 -51.40 5.89
C THR A 15 36.60 -50.87 6.59
N GLN A 16 36.69 -49.66 7.16
CA GLN A 16 35.54 -48.98 7.74
C GLN A 16 34.82 -48.18 6.65
N THR A 17 33.52 -48.43 6.48
CA THR A 17 32.66 -47.66 5.57
C THR A 17 31.74 -46.77 6.40
N ALA A 18 31.79 -45.46 6.14
CA ALA A 18 30.87 -44.50 6.72
C ALA A 18 30.00 -43.92 5.60
N ASN A 19 28.70 -43.88 5.82
CA ASN A 19 27.80 -43.12 4.95
C ASN A 19 28.07 -41.63 5.20
N ALA A 20 28.76 -40.99 4.27
CA ALA A 20 28.90 -39.54 4.25
C ALA A 20 27.75 -38.95 3.41
N LEU A 21 26.99 -38.05 4.01
CA LEU A 21 26.07 -37.21 3.27
C LEU A 21 26.89 -36.13 2.59
N LEU A 22 27.20 -36.33 1.31
CA LEU A 22 27.79 -35.29 0.47
C LEU A 22 26.65 -34.34 0.04
N GLN A 23 26.38 -33.33 0.87
CA GLN A 23 25.52 -32.23 0.46
C GLN A 23 26.35 -31.35 -0.47
N VAL A 24 26.08 -31.45 -1.78
CA VAL A 24 26.68 -30.54 -2.76
C VAL A 24 26.05 -29.18 -2.48
N SER A 25 26.77 -28.35 -1.72
CA SER A 25 26.35 -26.98 -1.49
C SER A 25 26.44 -26.22 -2.81
N ASN A 26 25.32 -25.63 -3.21
CA ASN A 26 25.27 -24.70 -4.34
C ASN A 26 25.42 -23.25 -3.86
N CYS A 27 25.84 -23.04 -2.61
CA CYS A 27 26.11 -21.74 -2.03
C CYS A 27 27.59 -21.42 -2.21
N TYR A 28 27.88 -20.25 -2.75
CA TYR A 28 29.23 -19.72 -2.80
C TYR A 28 29.19 -18.29 -2.29
N ALA A 29 29.77 -18.05 -1.12
CA ALA A 29 29.82 -16.74 -0.49
C ALA A 29 31.27 -16.28 -0.34
N ARG A 30 31.58 -15.06 -0.77
CA ARG A 30 32.94 -14.52 -0.83
C ARG A 30 33.00 -13.11 -0.25
N PRO A 31 33.51 -12.94 0.99
CA PRO A 31 33.81 -11.63 1.57
C PRO A 31 34.93 -10.93 0.80
N ASP A 32 34.85 -9.60 0.68
CA ASP A 32 35.82 -8.80 -0.06
C ASP A 32 37.20 -8.77 0.59
N SER A 33 37.24 -8.60 1.91
CA SER A 33 38.49 -8.42 2.67
C SER A 33 39.46 -9.60 2.55
N ASN A 34 38.95 -10.84 2.48
CA ASN A 34 39.78 -12.05 2.46
C ASN A 34 39.77 -12.77 1.09
N GLY A 35 38.76 -12.53 0.25
CA GLY A 35 38.65 -13.11 -1.08
C GLY A 35 38.46 -14.63 -1.14
N VAL A 36 38.23 -15.28 0.01
CA VAL A 36 38.00 -16.73 0.13
C VAL A 36 36.54 -17.05 -0.18
N VAL A 37 36.31 -18.13 -0.92
CA VAL A 37 34.96 -18.62 -1.22
C VAL A 37 34.57 -19.69 -0.20
N TYR A 38 33.47 -19.47 0.49
CA TYR A 38 32.88 -20.38 1.46
C TYR A 38 31.63 -21.04 0.88
N SER A 39 31.40 -22.29 1.27
CA SER A 39 30.23 -23.08 0.83
C SER A 39 28.98 -22.88 1.71
N ARG A 40 29.06 -21.98 2.70
CA ARG A 40 27.96 -21.61 3.61
C ARG A 40 27.97 -20.10 3.79
N LEU A 41 26.78 -19.51 3.82
CA LEU A 41 26.63 -18.08 4.02
C LEU A 41 27.09 -17.66 5.42
N GLN A 42 26.67 -18.37 6.47
CA GLN A 42 27.10 -18.08 7.84
C GLN A 42 28.61 -18.04 7.99
N THR A 43 29.32 -19.06 7.48
CA THR A 43 30.79 -19.09 7.57
C THR A 43 31.45 -17.92 6.85
N ALA A 44 30.89 -17.45 5.73
CA ALA A 44 31.40 -16.24 5.08
C ALA A 44 31.15 -14.99 5.93
N LEU A 45 29.98 -14.88 6.59
CA LEU A 45 29.65 -13.77 7.49
C LEU A 45 30.59 -13.73 8.70
N ASP A 46 30.91 -14.89 9.29
CA ASP A 46 31.83 -15.01 10.44
C ASP A 46 33.26 -14.55 10.10
N HIS A 47 33.65 -14.65 8.81
CA HIS A 47 34.97 -14.24 8.32
C HIS A 47 34.96 -12.88 7.60
N ALA A 48 33.80 -12.22 7.53
CA ALA A 48 33.69 -10.89 6.95
C ALA A 48 34.22 -9.84 7.92
N SER A 49 34.82 -8.78 7.37
CA SER A 49 35.17 -7.58 8.12
C SER A 49 34.03 -6.57 8.09
N VAL A 50 33.96 -5.68 9.08
CA VAL A 50 33.01 -4.56 9.09
C VAL A 50 33.15 -3.75 7.79
N GLY A 51 32.03 -3.56 7.10
CA GLY A 51 31.94 -2.86 5.81
C GLY A 51 32.14 -3.74 4.58
N ASP A 52 32.39 -5.05 4.75
CA ASP A 52 32.56 -5.95 3.62
C ASP A 52 31.32 -6.08 2.74
N VAL A 53 31.54 -6.27 1.45
CA VAL A 53 30.56 -6.87 0.55
C VAL A 53 30.79 -8.38 0.51
N VAL A 54 29.89 -9.12 1.16
CA VAL A 54 29.77 -10.57 1.04
C VAL A 54 29.02 -10.88 -0.25
N ARG A 55 29.76 -11.26 -1.30
CA ARG A 55 29.20 -11.61 -2.60
C ARG A 55 28.70 -13.04 -2.61
N VAL A 56 27.52 -13.27 -3.14
CA VAL A 56 26.86 -14.57 -3.07
C VAL A 56 26.44 -15.03 -4.47
N ALA A 57 26.79 -16.28 -4.79
CA ALA A 57 26.40 -16.97 -6.00
C ALA A 57 25.67 -18.28 -5.67
N GLY A 58 24.64 -18.61 -6.45
CA GLY A 58 23.87 -19.85 -6.33
C GLY A 58 22.83 -19.84 -5.20
N VAL A 59 22.64 -20.98 -4.55
CA VAL A 59 21.57 -21.22 -3.56
C VAL A 59 22.18 -21.55 -2.20
N CYS A 60 21.94 -20.69 -1.23
CA CYS A 60 22.33 -20.85 0.17
C CYS A 60 21.14 -21.37 0.98
N ASP A 61 21.16 -22.67 1.27
CA ASP A 61 20.04 -23.39 1.90
C ASP A 61 20.41 -24.16 3.17
N PHE A 62 21.65 -23.98 3.64
CA PHE A 62 22.10 -24.55 4.90
C PHE A 62 21.60 -23.68 6.05
N VAL A 63 20.64 -24.19 6.81
CA VAL A 63 20.13 -23.57 8.02
C VAL A 63 20.88 -24.11 9.23
N GLU A 64 21.41 -23.21 10.07
CA GLU A 64 22.08 -23.58 11.30
C GLU A 64 21.63 -22.72 12.48
N THR A 65 21.72 -23.30 13.68
CA THR A 65 21.34 -22.61 14.91
C THR A 65 22.48 -21.73 15.39
N VAL A 66 22.33 -20.42 15.26
CA VAL A 66 23.27 -19.41 15.79
C VAL A 66 22.52 -18.54 16.80
N ASN A 67 23.09 -18.32 17.98
CA ASN A 67 22.46 -17.54 19.06
C ASN A 67 21.01 -17.96 19.38
N GLY A 68 20.79 -19.28 19.43
CA GLY A 68 19.57 -19.90 19.96
C GLY A 68 18.44 -20.13 18.96
N THR A 69 18.50 -19.60 17.73
CA THR A 69 17.47 -19.82 16.70
C THR A 69 18.08 -20.35 15.40
N PRO A 70 17.32 -21.11 14.59
CA PRO A 70 17.75 -21.55 13.27
C PRO A 70 17.61 -20.45 12.22
N GLN A 71 18.68 -20.21 11.44
CA GLN A 71 18.67 -19.32 10.28
C GLN A 71 19.73 -19.68 9.24
N VAL A 72 19.60 -19.18 8.00
CA VAL A 72 20.65 -19.32 6.97
C VAL A 72 21.83 -18.37 7.23
N GLY A 73 21.56 -17.18 7.79
CA GLY A 73 22.59 -16.23 8.17
C GLY A 73 22.23 -15.37 9.39
N TYR A 74 23.17 -15.25 10.31
CA TYR A 74 23.16 -14.34 11.45
C TYR A 74 24.19 -13.23 11.20
N ILE A 75 23.75 -11.98 11.33
CA ILE A 75 24.54 -10.77 11.08
C ILE A 75 24.55 -9.92 12.34
N ASP A 76 25.73 -9.63 12.87
CA ASP A 76 25.97 -8.80 14.07
C ASP A 76 26.96 -7.66 13.83
N GLN A 77 27.30 -7.41 12.58
CA GLN A 77 28.18 -6.31 12.15
C GLN A 77 27.69 -5.69 10.84
N SER A 78 28.17 -4.48 10.54
CA SER A 78 27.80 -3.79 9.30
C SER A 78 28.41 -4.50 8.09
N VAL A 79 27.57 -5.00 7.18
CA VAL A 79 27.99 -5.69 5.95
C VAL A 79 26.97 -5.47 4.83
N THR A 80 27.39 -5.72 3.59
CA THR A 80 26.49 -5.88 2.46
C THR A 80 26.45 -7.33 2.02
N VAL A 81 25.28 -7.94 1.91
CA VAL A 81 25.08 -9.27 1.30
C VAL A 81 24.50 -9.07 -0.10
N ARG A 82 25.26 -9.38 -1.16
CA ARG A 82 24.88 -9.08 -2.54
C ARG A 82 24.89 -10.32 -3.44
N GLY A 83 23.78 -10.57 -4.12
CA GLY A 83 23.63 -11.63 -5.12
C GLY A 83 24.06 -11.23 -6.55
N GLY A 84 23.78 -12.08 -7.52
CA GLY A 84 24.05 -11.82 -8.94
C GLY A 84 25.44 -12.23 -9.43
N TYR A 85 26.19 -13.03 -8.65
CA TYR A 85 27.54 -13.45 -9.02
C TYR A 85 27.58 -14.90 -9.51
N THR A 86 28.72 -15.28 -10.11
CA THR A 86 29.05 -16.67 -10.40
C THR A 86 30.38 -17.05 -9.76
N THR A 87 30.67 -18.34 -9.70
CA THR A 87 31.97 -18.84 -9.19
C THR A 87 33.17 -18.39 -10.04
N THR A 88 32.93 -17.89 -11.25
CA THR A 88 33.96 -17.39 -12.18
C THR A 88 33.96 -15.87 -12.36
N ASN A 89 32.90 -15.18 -11.94
CA ASN A 89 32.78 -13.72 -12.00
C ASN A 89 32.27 -13.17 -10.66
N TRP A 90 33.20 -12.62 -9.88
CA TRP A 90 32.95 -11.93 -8.60
C TRP A 90 33.04 -10.41 -8.73
N VAL A 91 33.19 -9.86 -9.93
CA VAL A 91 33.41 -8.42 -10.15
C VAL A 91 32.09 -7.72 -10.45
N THR A 92 31.27 -8.32 -11.32
CA THR A 92 30.02 -7.72 -11.79
C THR A 92 28.83 -8.52 -11.28
N SER A 93 27.90 -7.85 -10.59
CA SER A 93 26.62 -8.42 -10.17
C SER A 93 25.63 -8.31 -11.34
N ASP A 94 25.08 -9.45 -11.77
CA ASP A 94 24.00 -9.58 -12.73
C ASP A 94 22.95 -10.57 -12.16
N PRO A 95 21.95 -10.06 -11.40
CA PRO A 95 20.94 -10.90 -10.75
C PRO A 95 19.92 -11.52 -11.70
N ILE A 96 19.84 -11.05 -12.95
CA ILE A 96 18.94 -11.63 -13.96
C ILE A 96 19.59 -12.88 -14.55
N ALA A 97 20.85 -12.75 -15.00
CA ALA A 97 21.58 -13.89 -15.56
C ALA A 97 22.00 -14.90 -14.48
N ASN A 98 22.23 -14.44 -13.25
CA ASN A 98 22.74 -15.27 -12.16
C ASN A 98 21.88 -15.11 -10.90
N PRO A 99 20.66 -15.69 -10.87
CA PRO A 99 19.81 -15.61 -9.70
C PRO A 99 20.49 -16.20 -8.46
N THR A 100 20.52 -15.42 -7.38
CA THR A 100 21.02 -15.84 -6.07
C THR A 100 19.85 -16.02 -5.12
N VAL A 101 19.84 -17.12 -4.36
CA VAL A 101 18.75 -17.46 -3.44
C VAL A 101 19.29 -17.80 -2.05
N ILE A 102 18.67 -17.21 -1.02
CA ILE A 102 18.74 -17.66 0.37
C ILE A 102 17.43 -18.40 0.65
N ASP A 103 17.51 -19.71 0.90
CA ASP A 103 16.35 -20.58 1.01
C ASP A 103 16.35 -21.28 2.36
N ALA A 104 15.52 -20.85 3.30
CA ALA A 104 15.51 -21.45 4.64
C ALA A 104 14.76 -22.79 4.70
N ARG A 105 14.18 -23.26 3.58
CA ARG A 105 13.52 -24.56 3.43
C ARG A 105 12.48 -24.89 4.52
N ASN A 106 11.78 -23.86 5.00
CA ASN A 106 10.81 -23.90 6.10
C ASN A 106 11.41 -24.45 7.41
N ASN A 107 12.70 -24.24 7.65
CA ASN A 107 13.40 -24.79 8.83
C ASN A 107 14.09 -23.70 9.66
N GLY A 108 13.59 -22.47 9.60
CA GLY A 108 14.15 -21.31 10.28
C GLY A 108 14.00 -20.03 9.47
N ARG A 109 14.75 -19.00 9.87
CA ARG A 109 14.75 -17.71 9.15
C ARG A 109 15.71 -17.70 7.97
N GLY A 110 15.47 -16.80 7.02
CA GLY A 110 16.48 -16.41 6.05
C GLY A 110 17.66 -15.73 6.75
N LEU A 111 17.44 -14.53 7.29
CA LEU A 111 18.45 -13.72 7.94
C LEU A 111 17.99 -13.19 9.30
N ARG A 112 18.90 -13.14 10.27
CA ARG A 112 18.68 -12.52 11.59
C ARG A 112 19.76 -11.48 11.85
N LEU A 113 19.33 -10.24 12.10
CA LEU A 113 20.17 -9.05 12.23
C LEU A 113 20.12 -8.55 13.67
N ASN A 114 21.21 -8.74 14.41
CA ASN A 114 21.28 -8.44 15.84
C ASN A 114 22.67 -7.93 16.25
N GLY A 115 22.96 -6.67 15.87
CA GLY A 115 24.11 -5.91 16.33
C GLY A 115 23.72 -4.44 16.43
N ALA A 116 24.00 -3.80 17.57
CA ALA A 116 23.69 -2.40 17.79
C ALA A 116 24.59 -1.48 16.94
N GLY A 117 24.04 -0.40 16.38
CA GLY A 117 24.84 0.57 15.62
C GLY A 117 25.21 0.11 14.21
N MET A 118 24.68 -1.02 13.73
CA MET A 118 25.09 -1.57 12.43
C MET A 118 24.20 -1.08 11.28
N MET A 119 24.84 -0.95 10.12
CA MET A 119 24.18 -0.70 8.84
C MET A 119 24.33 -1.94 7.96
N VAL A 120 23.21 -2.54 7.56
CA VAL A 120 23.20 -3.74 6.73
C VAL A 120 22.51 -3.46 5.39
N SER A 121 23.16 -3.86 4.29
CA SER A 121 22.54 -3.84 2.96
C SER A 121 22.34 -5.26 2.45
N ILE A 122 21.18 -5.56 1.89
CA ILE A 122 20.87 -6.84 1.25
C ILE A 122 20.40 -6.53 -0.17
N GLU A 123 21.09 -7.10 -1.16
CA GLU A 123 20.98 -6.64 -2.53
C GLU A 123 20.90 -7.80 -3.54
N ASN A 124 20.10 -7.63 -4.60
CA ASN A 124 20.17 -8.44 -5.82
C ASN A 124 19.98 -9.96 -5.58
N LEU A 125 19.09 -10.34 -4.66
CA LEU A 125 18.86 -11.74 -4.30
C LEU A 125 17.42 -12.03 -3.90
N THR A 126 17.08 -13.30 -3.83
CA THR A 126 15.80 -13.79 -3.33
C THR A 126 15.99 -14.41 -1.94
N ILE A 127 15.11 -14.12 -0.99
CA ILE A 127 14.99 -14.82 0.28
C ILE A 127 13.61 -15.49 0.28
N ARG A 128 13.54 -16.79 0.58
CA ARG A 128 12.28 -17.53 0.54
C ARG A 128 12.20 -18.70 1.51
N ASN A 129 11.00 -19.26 1.64
CA ASN A 129 10.73 -20.46 2.45
C ASN A 129 11.25 -20.31 3.88
N GLY A 130 11.03 -19.13 4.45
CA GLY A 130 11.35 -18.86 5.85
C GLY A 130 10.21 -19.32 6.73
N ASP A 131 10.50 -19.93 7.86
CA ASP A 131 9.51 -20.28 8.87
C ASP A 131 9.97 -19.76 10.24
N ALA A 132 9.23 -18.80 10.80
CA ALA A 132 9.52 -18.21 12.11
C ALA A 132 8.62 -18.74 13.23
N THR A 133 7.82 -19.78 12.97
CA THR A 133 6.93 -20.42 13.95
C THR A 133 7.70 -20.83 15.21
N ASP A 134 7.24 -20.37 16.37
CA ASP A 134 7.82 -20.62 17.69
C ASP A 134 9.28 -20.15 17.88
N LEU A 135 9.82 -19.33 16.98
CA LEU A 135 11.19 -18.87 17.08
C LEU A 135 11.36 -17.60 17.93
N GLY A 136 10.26 -16.88 18.22
CA GLY A 136 10.27 -15.66 19.00
C GLY A 136 11.24 -14.59 18.47
N GLY A 137 11.68 -13.68 19.33
CA GLY A 137 12.76 -12.72 19.03
C GLY A 137 12.33 -11.43 18.33
N ALA A 138 11.14 -11.34 17.75
CA ALA A 138 10.56 -10.04 17.45
C ALA A 138 10.05 -9.36 18.74
N GLN A 139 9.53 -8.14 18.63
CA GLN A 139 8.96 -7.37 19.73
C GLN A 139 8.08 -8.22 20.67
N PHE A 140 8.23 -8.03 21.98
CA PHE A 140 7.54 -8.77 23.04
C PHE A 140 7.73 -10.29 23.03
N GLY A 141 8.76 -10.79 22.33
CA GLY A 141 9.00 -12.23 22.17
C GLY A 141 8.13 -12.89 21.10
N SER A 142 7.47 -12.09 20.26
CA SER A 142 6.64 -12.56 19.14
C SER A 142 7.45 -13.32 18.10
N ASP A 143 6.77 -14.17 17.34
CA ASP A 143 7.34 -14.77 16.13
C ASP A 143 7.38 -13.70 15.04
N GLY A 144 8.45 -13.67 14.24
CA GLY A 144 8.59 -12.62 13.22
C GLY A 144 9.83 -12.75 12.35
N GLY A 145 9.79 -12.07 11.20
CA GLY A 145 10.91 -11.96 10.28
C GLY A 145 11.41 -13.32 9.79
N ALA A 146 10.50 -14.17 9.31
CA ALA A 146 10.84 -15.47 8.74
C ALA A 146 11.75 -15.31 7.51
N GLY A 147 11.58 -14.24 6.73
CA GLY A 147 12.59 -13.79 5.78
C GLY A 147 13.77 -13.11 6.47
N VAL A 148 13.52 -11.95 7.06
CA VAL A 148 14.52 -11.09 7.72
C VAL A 148 13.99 -10.60 9.05
N LEU A 149 14.67 -10.93 10.16
CA LEU A 149 14.39 -10.37 11.48
C LEU A 149 15.43 -9.31 11.84
N VAL A 150 14.98 -8.08 12.14
CA VAL A 150 15.83 -6.95 12.55
C VAL A 150 15.54 -6.59 14.01
N GLN A 151 16.50 -6.85 14.90
CA GLN A 151 16.33 -6.66 16.35
C GLN A 151 17.09 -5.45 16.92
N ALA A 152 18.27 -5.14 16.35
CA ALA A 152 19.17 -4.13 16.93
C ALA A 152 19.90 -3.27 15.89
N ALA A 153 19.70 -3.50 14.59
CA ALA A 153 20.35 -2.70 13.57
C ALA A 153 19.80 -1.27 13.56
N ASP A 154 20.64 -0.28 13.25
CA ASP A 154 20.20 1.12 13.13
C ASP A 154 19.55 1.34 11.76
N VAL A 155 20.17 0.80 10.71
CA VAL A 155 19.69 0.94 9.33
C VAL A 155 19.80 -0.39 8.58
N VAL A 156 18.71 -0.81 7.95
CA VAL A 156 18.67 -1.97 7.06
C VAL A 156 18.13 -1.51 5.72
N THR A 157 18.87 -1.79 4.64
CA THR A 157 18.44 -1.44 3.27
C THR A 157 18.32 -2.71 2.43
N LEU A 158 17.14 -2.96 1.90
CA LEU A 158 16.84 -4.05 0.99
C LEU A 158 16.65 -3.48 -0.43
N THR A 159 17.57 -3.81 -1.35
CA THR A 159 17.54 -3.27 -2.73
C THR A 159 17.46 -4.37 -3.77
N ASN A 160 16.46 -4.30 -4.66
CA ASN A 160 16.24 -5.31 -5.70
C ASN A 160 16.21 -6.73 -5.12
N VAL A 161 15.45 -6.89 -4.03
CA VAL A 161 15.26 -8.19 -3.39
C VAL A 161 13.85 -8.72 -3.64
N ARG A 162 13.73 -10.04 -3.60
CA ARG A 162 12.45 -10.75 -3.57
C ARG A 162 12.32 -11.47 -2.24
N LEU A 163 11.26 -11.21 -1.47
CA LEU A 163 10.95 -11.93 -0.23
C LEU A 163 9.59 -12.60 -0.37
N HIS A 164 9.57 -13.94 -0.39
CA HIS A 164 8.33 -14.66 -0.65
C HIS A 164 8.28 -16.07 -0.05
N ASP A 165 7.07 -16.63 0.05
CA ASP A 165 6.81 -17.94 0.66
C ASP A 165 7.32 -18.01 2.11
N HIS A 166 7.22 -16.92 2.86
CA HIS A 166 7.54 -16.92 4.28
C HIS A 166 6.29 -17.24 5.12
N LEU A 167 6.50 -17.94 6.24
CA LEU A 167 5.44 -18.47 7.09
C LEU A 167 5.67 -18.13 8.58
N ILE A 168 4.57 -17.80 9.24
CA ILE A 168 4.36 -17.95 10.68
C ILE A 168 3.04 -18.73 10.83
N ASP A 169 3.06 -19.91 11.43
CA ASP A 169 1.88 -20.76 11.62
C ASP A 169 1.71 -21.14 13.09
N ASN A 170 1.31 -20.16 13.90
CA ASN A 170 1.21 -20.31 15.36
C ASN A 170 -0.13 -19.83 15.94
N PRO A 171 -1.27 -20.45 15.56
CA PRO A 171 -2.59 -19.92 15.90
C PRO A 171 -2.94 -20.01 17.40
N SER A 172 -2.16 -20.75 18.20
CA SER A 172 -2.40 -20.90 19.65
C SER A 172 -1.21 -20.47 20.51
N GLY A 173 -0.12 -20.02 19.90
CA GLY A 173 1.12 -19.64 20.60
C GLY A 173 1.35 -18.14 20.57
N ASN A 174 2.51 -17.74 20.06
CA ASN A 174 2.96 -16.35 20.03
C ASN A 174 2.17 -15.52 19.00
N GLU A 175 2.24 -14.20 19.17
CA GLU A 175 1.84 -13.26 18.12
C GLU A 175 2.80 -13.39 16.92
N GLY A 176 2.31 -13.10 15.72
CA GLY A 176 3.12 -13.03 14.51
C GLY A 176 3.32 -11.60 14.05
N ARG A 177 4.56 -11.18 13.79
CA ARG A 177 4.92 -9.83 13.34
C ARG A 177 5.70 -9.92 12.05
N GLY A 178 5.20 -9.33 10.97
CA GLY A 178 5.90 -9.14 9.69
C GLY A 178 6.59 -10.40 9.20
N THR A 179 5.83 -11.27 8.55
CA THR A 179 6.35 -12.59 8.15
C THR A 179 7.57 -12.50 7.24
N ALA A 180 7.58 -11.59 6.27
CA ALA A 180 8.76 -11.37 5.42
C ALA A 180 9.84 -10.59 6.16
N VAL A 181 9.48 -9.45 6.75
CA VAL A 181 10.40 -8.61 7.53
C VAL A 181 9.73 -8.10 8.79
N ALA A 182 10.38 -8.32 9.92
CA ALA A 182 10.02 -7.71 11.20
C ALA A 182 11.16 -6.83 11.68
N SER A 183 10.86 -5.58 12.02
CA SER A 183 11.87 -4.59 12.37
C SER A 183 11.51 -3.78 13.61
N ASP A 184 12.39 -3.81 14.60
CA ASP A 184 12.26 -3.04 15.84
C ASP A 184 13.31 -1.93 15.89
N ASN A 185 12.87 -0.68 16.09
CA ASN A 185 13.71 0.53 16.28
C ASN A 185 14.62 0.93 15.09
N ALA A 186 14.66 0.14 14.01
CA ALA A 186 15.52 0.41 12.86
C ALA A 186 14.88 1.33 11.83
N THR A 187 15.72 1.99 11.03
CA THR A 187 15.31 2.52 9.72
C THR A 187 15.41 1.40 8.69
N LEU A 188 14.27 0.89 8.22
CA LEU A 188 14.14 -0.13 7.19
C LEU A 188 13.79 0.52 5.85
N ASN A 189 14.70 0.44 4.89
CA ASN A 189 14.51 0.92 3.53
C ASN A 189 14.25 -0.26 2.57
N ILE A 190 13.13 -0.25 1.86
CA ILE A 190 12.74 -1.23 0.85
C ILE A 190 12.74 -0.52 -0.51
N ILE A 191 13.69 -0.87 -1.37
CA ILE A 191 13.95 -0.15 -2.62
C ILE A 191 13.91 -1.13 -3.79
N ASN A 192 13.16 -0.81 -4.85
CA ASN A 192 13.10 -1.63 -6.08
C ASN A 192 12.79 -3.12 -5.82
N SER A 193 12.00 -3.41 -4.77
CA SER A 193 11.88 -4.78 -4.23
C SER A 193 10.46 -5.31 -4.31
N HIS A 194 10.34 -6.64 -4.25
CA HIS A 194 9.07 -7.35 -4.30
C HIS A 194 8.91 -8.21 -3.04
N ILE A 195 7.80 -8.03 -2.31
CA ILE A 195 7.51 -8.79 -1.09
C ILE A 195 6.12 -9.38 -1.22
N TYR A 196 6.04 -10.70 -1.36
CA TYR A 196 4.80 -11.36 -1.79
C TYR A 196 4.64 -12.79 -1.32
N ASP A 197 3.41 -13.33 -1.38
CA ASP A 197 3.09 -14.70 -0.97
C ASP A 197 3.60 -15.04 0.45
N ASN A 198 3.51 -14.09 1.38
CA ASN A 198 3.87 -14.29 2.78
C ASN A 198 2.62 -14.45 3.63
N ARG A 199 2.66 -15.40 4.57
CA ARG A 199 1.50 -15.80 5.37
C ARG A 199 1.77 -15.70 6.87
N ASN A 200 0.91 -14.96 7.57
CA ASN A 200 0.93 -14.83 9.02
C ASN A 200 -0.34 -15.44 9.61
N ALA A 201 -0.20 -16.58 10.30
CA ALA A 201 -1.25 -17.27 11.04
C ALA A 201 -0.90 -17.37 12.53
N GLY A 202 -0.20 -16.36 13.08
CA GLY A 202 -0.02 -16.20 14.52
C GLY A 202 -1.35 -16.01 15.28
N ARG A 203 -1.34 -16.18 16.61
CA ARG A 203 -2.54 -16.03 17.45
C ARG A 203 -3.19 -14.64 17.30
N SER A 204 -2.37 -13.61 17.44
CA SER A 204 -2.60 -12.25 16.92
C SER A 204 -1.56 -12.01 15.83
N ALA A 205 -1.87 -11.20 14.84
CA ALA A 205 -1.01 -11.07 13.67
C ALA A 205 -0.96 -9.64 13.13
N TYR A 206 0.27 -9.15 12.97
CA TYR A 206 0.57 -7.76 12.61
C TYR A 206 1.51 -7.75 11.40
N GLY A 207 1.00 -7.33 10.24
CA GLY A 207 1.77 -7.31 9.00
C GLY A 207 1.89 -8.71 8.39
N GLY A 208 1.17 -8.98 7.30
CA GLY A 208 1.34 -10.22 6.54
C GLY A 208 2.69 -10.31 5.83
N ALA A 209 3.27 -9.16 5.44
CA ALA A 209 4.63 -9.06 4.93
C ALA A 209 5.55 -8.29 5.87
N LEU A 210 5.20 -7.03 6.16
CA LEU A 210 6.09 -6.08 6.81
C LEU A 210 5.54 -5.65 8.17
N PHE A 211 6.41 -5.66 9.16
CA PHE A 211 6.17 -5.08 10.49
C PHE A 211 7.31 -4.12 10.83
N ALA A 212 6.98 -2.91 11.30
CA ALA A 212 7.95 -1.97 11.85
C ALA A 212 7.43 -1.25 13.10
N SER A 213 8.25 -1.19 14.14
CA SER A 213 7.92 -0.57 15.43
C SER A 213 8.98 0.44 15.87
N ASN A 214 8.57 1.61 16.40
CA ASN A 214 9.42 2.68 16.94
C ASN A 214 10.56 3.18 16.01
N GLY A 215 10.53 2.79 14.74
CA GLY A 215 11.54 3.09 13.72
C GLY A 215 10.94 3.77 12.49
N ALA A 216 11.58 3.60 11.34
CA ALA A 216 11.08 4.12 10.07
C ALA A 216 11.00 3.00 9.03
N LEU A 217 9.88 2.90 8.32
CA LEU A 217 9.70 2.02 7.18
C LEU A 217 9.54 2.87 5.92
N ASN A 218 10.56 2.85 5.06
CA ASN A 218 10.59 3.59 3.81
C ASN A 218 10.48 2.62 2.64
N ILE A 219 9.40 2.70 1.87
CA ILE A 219 9.11 1.85 0.71
C ILE A 219 9.18 2.72 -0.55
N THR A 220 10.14 2.44 -1.43
CA THR A 220 10.37 3.21 -2.66
C THR A 220 10.43 2.29 -3.89
N ASN A 221 9.68 2.64 -4.94
CA ASN A 221 9.61 1.91 -6.20
C ASN A 221 9.46 0.38 -6.02
N SER A 222 8.62 -0.03 -5.06
CA SER A 222 8.52 -1.42 -4.61
C SER A 222 7.09 -1.94 -4.69
N ARG A 223 6.95 -3.28 -4.64
CA ARG A 223 5.65 -3.97 -4.72
C ARG A 223 5.47 -4.88 -3.51
N ILE A 224 4.40 -4.65 -2.75
CA ILE A 224 3.99 -5.47 -1.60
C ILE A 224 2.65 -6.11 -1.93
N TYR A 225 2.60 -7.42 -2.21
CA TYR A 225 1.39 -8.02 -2.76
C TYR A 225 1.15 -9.47 -2.40
N GLN A 226 -0.11 -9.93 -2.44
CA GLN A 226 -0.46 -11.33 -2.14
C GLN A 226 0.03 -11.79 -0.76
N ASN A 227 0.11 -10.87 0.20
CA ASN A 227 0.43 -11.21 1.59
C ASN A 227 -0.86 -11.37 2.38
N GLN A 228 -0.85 -12.32 3.30
CA GLN A 228 -2.06 -12.79 3.96
C GLN A 228 -1.86 -12.89 5.47
N VAL A 229 -2.85 -12.38 6.20
CA VAL A 229 -3.00 -12.57 7.64
C VAL A 229 -4.26 -13.40 7.90
N ASP A 230 -4.05 -14.64 8.35
CA ASP A 230 -5.08 -15.67 8.57
C ASP A 230 -5.32 -15.99 10.05
N ALA A 231 -4.85 -15.13 10.97
CA ALA A 231 -5.03 -15.31 12.41
C ALA A 231 -6.48 -15.67 12.75
N GLN A 232 -6.66 -16.73 13.52
CA GLN A 232 -7.98 -17.27 13.84
C GLN A 232 -8.55 -16.63 15.11
N ASN A 233 -9.79 -16.17 14.99
CA ASN A 233 -10.54 -15.47 16.03
C ASN A 233 -11.13 -16.46 17.05
N THR A 234 -10.30 -17.18 17.81
CA THR A 234 -10.78 -18.26 18.69
C THR A 234 -11.30 -17.80 20.05
N ASP A 235 -11.01 -16.58 20.50
CA ASP A 235 -11.34 -16.08 21.85
C ASP A 235 -12.12 -14.75 21.89
N GLY A 236 -12.43 -14.17 20.73
CA GLY A 236 -13.15 -12.91 20.64
C GLY A 236 -12.28 -11.65 20.74
N SER A 237 -10.96 -11.77 20.85
CA SER A 237 -10.00 -10.63 20.76
C SER A 237 -9.06 -10.71 19.54
N PRO A 238 -9.57 -10.61 18.31
CA PRO A 238 -8.70 -10.73 17.15
C PRO A 238 -8.08 -9.39 16.77
N GLU A 239 -6.82 -9.23 17.13
CA GLU A 239 -5.97 -8.16 16.60
C GLU A 239 -5.20 -8.75 15.41
N ALA A 240 -5.84 -8.69 14.24
CA ALA A 240 -5.25 -8.99 12.95
C ALA A 240 -5.18 -7.70 12.15
N LEU A 241 -3.98 -7.14 11.98
CA LEU A 241 -3.78 -5.81 11.42
C LEU A 241 -2.77 -5.85 10.28
N GLY A 242 -3.09 -5.21 9.16
CA GLY A 242 -2.15 -5.01 8.06
C GLY A 242 -1.91 -6.28 7.26
N GLY A 243 -2.75 -6.55 6.26
CA GLY A 243 -2.54 -7.72 5.38
C GLY A 243 -1.21 -7.65 4.63
N GLY A 244 -0.76 -6.45 4.24
CA GLY A 244 0.57 -6.22 3.69
C GLY A 244 1.53 -5.65 4.75
N VAL A 245 1.21 -4.46 5.25
CA VAL A 245 2.09 -3.65 6.10
C VAL A 245 1.40 -3.31 7.42
N TYR A 246 2.12 -3.46 8.52
CA TYR A 246 1.74 -2.91 9.81
C TYR A 246 2.87 -2.05 10.41
N VAL A 247 2.53 -0.87 10.92
CA VAL A 247 3.45 -0.03 11.69
C VAL A 247 2.82 0.44 13.01
N ASP A 248 3.60 0.44 14.08
CA ASP A 248 3.13 0.84 15.42
C ASP A 248 4.17 1.62 16.23
N ASP A 249 3.82 1.95 17.48
CA ASP A 249 4.66 2.60 18.48
C ASP A 249 5.40 3.83 17.97
N SER A 250 4.66 4.80 17.44
CA SER A 250 5.19 6.06 16.90
C SER A 250 6.17 5.89 15.73
N ALA A 251 6.19 4.72 15.07
CA ALA A 251 6.96 4.52 13.84
C ALA A 251 6.46 5.44 12.71
N THR A 252 7.32 5.63 11.72
CA THR A 252 6.99 6.36 10.49
C THR A 252 6.90 5.41 9.31
N LEU A 253 5.87 5.56 8.48
CA LEU A 253 5.71 4.86 7.22
C LEU A 253 5.78 5.86 6.07
N GLN A 254 6.79 5.72 5.20
CA GLN A 254 6.90 6.47 3.96
C GLN A 254 6.75 5.53 2.76
N VAL A 255 5.82 5.84 1.84
CA VAL A 255 5.57 5.07 0.63
C VAL A 255 5.65 5.98 -0.60
N VAL A 256 6.63 5.73 -1.47
CA VAL A 256 6.91 6.56 -2.65
C VAL A 256 6.96 5.69 -3.90
N ASP A 257 6.22 6.10 -4.93
CA ASP A 257 6.17 5.43 -6.24
C ASP A 257 5.99 3.91 -6.15
N SER A 258 5.21 3.44 -5.17
CA SER A 258 5.12 2.02 -4.81
C SER A 258 3.69 1.49 -4.89
N HIS A 259 3.57 0.17 -4.95
CA HIS A 259 2.29 -0.52 -5.09
C HIS A 259 2.07 -1.50 -3.93
N ILE A 260 0.96 -1.35 -3.20
CA ILE A 260 0.52 -2.27 -2.14
C ILE A 260 -0.83 -2.87 -2.57
N TYR A 261 -0.85 -4.15 -2.97
CA TYR A 261 -2.04 -4.71 -3.62
C TYR A 261 -2.28 -6.19 -3.41
N ASN A 262 -3.52 -6.66 -3.58
CA ASN A 262 -3.88 -8.08 -3.37
C ASN A 262 -3.48 -8.62 -1.99
N ASN A 263 -3.36 -7.77 -0.97
CA ASN A 263 -3.10 -8.24 0.39
C ASN A 263 -4.42 -8.43 1.15
N SER A 264 -4.46 -9.40 2.06
CA SER A 264 -5.69 -9.76 2.77
C SER A 264 -5.48 -9.98 4.26
N VAL A 265 -6.46 -9.58 5.08
CA VAL A 265 -6.45 -9.78 6.53
C VAL A 265 -7.84 -10.11 7.07
N ASN A 266 -7.91 -11.08 7.98
CA ASN A 266 -9.14 -11.41 8.73
C ASN A 266 -9.51 -10.38 9.83
N GLY A 267 -8.94 -9.17 9.75
CA GLY A 267 -9.15 -8.05 10.66
C GLY A 267 -9.20 -6.71 9.91
N GLN A 268 -8.29 -5.78 10.22
CA GLN A 268 -8.29 -4.41 9.70
C GLN A 268 -7.06 -4.08 8.85
N GLY A 269 -7.23 -3.19 7.86
CA GLY A 269 -6.13 -2.69 7.03
C GLY A 269 -5.63 -3.75 6.05
N GLY A 270 -6.42 -4.06 5.01
CA GLY A 270 -6.07 -5.11 4.04
C GLY A 270 -4.71 -4.87 3.39
N GLY A 271 -4.45 -3.64 2.97
CA GLY A 271 -3.12 -3.22 2.51
C GLY A 271 -2.23 -2.79 3.67
N VAL A 272 -2.64 -1.73 4.36
CA VAL A 272 -1.87 -1.06 5.42
C VAL A 272 -2.74 -0.87 6.66
N ALA A 273 -2.20 -1.23 7.81
CA ALA A 273 -2.71 -0.77 9.10
C ALA A 273 -1.59 -0.04 9.84
N VAL A 274 -1.97 1.01 10.56
CA VAL A 274 -1.08 1.75 11.45
C VAL A 274 -1.73 1.87 12.82
N ASP A 275 -0.94 2.01 13.87
CA ASP A 275 -1.49 2.30 15.20
C ASP A 275 -0.51 3.05 16.10
N ALA A 276 -0.95 3.38 17.32
CA ALA A 276 -0.10 3.90 18.40
C ALA A 276 0.69 5.17 18.04
N ASN A 277 0.00 6.15 17.45
CA ASN A 277 0.55 7.46 17.07
C ASN A 277 1.62 7.38 15.97
N ALA A 278 1.60 6.33 15.15
CA ALA A 278 2.41 6.26 13.95
C ALA A 278 2.05 7.38 12.95
N THR A 279 3.00 7.70 12.06
CA THR A 279 2.80 8.68 11.00
C THR A 279 2.90 8.05 9.63
N VAL A 280 2.09 8.52 8.68
CA VAL A 280 2.05 7.98 7.32
C VAL A 280 2.27 9.10 6.31
N THR A 281 3.21 8.92 5.39
CA THR A 281 3.35 9.75 4.19
C THR A 281 3.33 8.86 2.96
N MET A 282 2.42 9.13 2.03
CA MET A 282 2.31 8.38 0.78
C MET A 282 2.27 9.33 -0.41
N THR A 283 3.15 9.12 -1.39
CA THR A 283 3.27 9.99 -2.57
C THR A 283 3.42 9.16 -3.83
N GLY A 284 2.72 9.51 -4.92
CA GLY A 284 2.89 8.85 -6.22
C GLY A 284 2.54 7.36 -6.24
N SER A 285 1.85 6.86 -5.21
CA SER A 285 1.74 5.44 -4.92
C SER A 285 0.33 4.88 -5.14
N ALA A 286 0.19 3.56 -5.14
CA ALA A 286 -1.07 2.88 -5.34
C ALA A 286 -1.36 1.83 -4.27
N VAL A 287 -2.56 1.87 -3.68
CA VAL A 287 -3.10 0.86 -2.75
C VAL A 287 -4.37 0.28 -3.34
N TYR A 288 -4.35 -0.97 -3.80
CA TYR A 288 -5.47 -1.49 -4.59
C TYR A 288 -5.71 -2.99 -4.49
N ASP A 289 -6.93 -3.42 -4.78
CA ASP A 289 -7.33 -4.84 -4.71
C ASP A 289 -7.00 -5.52 -3.36
N ASN A 290 -6.85 -4.75 -2.26
CA ASN A 290 -6.64 -5.30 -0.93
C ASN A 290 -7.98 -5.57 -0.24
N SER A 291 -8.00 -6.52 0.69
CA SER A 291 -9.22 -6.89 1.42
C SER A 291 -9.04 -7.01 2.92
N ALA A 292 -10.02 -6.51 3.67
CA ALA A 292 -10.14 -6.68 5.10
C ALA A 292 -11.49 -7.27 5.48
N ASP A 293 -11.55 -8.02 6.57
CA ASP A 293 -12.82 -8.56 7.08
C ASP A 293 -13.59 -7.56 7.95
N ARG A 294 -12.95 -6.48 8.43
CA ARG A 294 -13.56 -5.51 9.36
C ARG A 294 -13.59 -4.09 8.83
N GLN A 295 -12.43 -3.43 8.73
CA GLN A 295 -12.31 -2.00 8.46
C GLN A 295 -11.07 -1.73 7.60
N GLY A 296 -11.14 -0.71 6.74
CA GLY A 296 -9.98 -0.26 5.98
C GLY A 296 -9.50 -1.32 4.99
N GLY A 297 -10.27 -1.59 3.93
CA GLY A 297 -9.86 -2.57 2.92
C GLY A 297 -8.49 -2.22 2.33
N GLY A 298 -8.25 -0.94 2.06
CA GLY A 298 -6.94 -0.41 1.68
C GLY A 298 -6.12 -0.02 2.91
N LEU A 299 -6.55 1.04 3.60
CA LEU A 299 -5.84 1.63 4.74
C LEU A 299 -6.73 1.71 5.99
N TYR A 300 -6.17 1.32 7.13
CA TYR A 300 -6.75 1.53 8.46
C TYR A 300 -5.86 2.48 9.28
N LEU A 301 -6.40 3.66 9.62
CA LEU A 301 -5.67 4.80 10.19
C LEU A 301 -6.29 5.29 11.52
N PRO A 302 -6.19 4.53 12.62
CA PRO A 302 -6.50 5.00 13.96
C PRO A 302 -5.36 5.83 14.57
N ARG A 303 -5.67 6.85 15.39
CA ARG A 303 -4.67 7.62 16.16
C ARG A 303 -3.45 8.03 15.34
N THR A 304 -3.64 8.56 14.14
CA THR A 304 -2.57 8.71 13.14
C THR A 304 -2.53 10.11 12.57
N THR A 305 -1.32 10.59 12.28
CA THR A 305 -1.12 11.71 11.35
C THR A 305 -0.75 11.16 9.98
N ALA A 306 -1.59 11.40 8.97
CA ALA A 306 -1.37 10.89 7.61
C ALA A 306 -1.44 11.98 6.54
N VAL A 307 -0.50 11.93 5.59
CA VAL A 307 -0.48 12.75 4.38
C VAL A 307 -0.42 11.83 3.17
N ILE A 308 -1.47 11.84 2.35
CA ILE A 308 -1.58 11.02 1.14
C ILE A 308 -1.72 11.96 -0.05
N GLU A 309 -0.72 11.97 -0.92
CA GLU A 309 -0.64 12.90 -2.04
C GLU A 309 -0.39 12.17 -3.36
N GLN A 310 -0.99 12.66 -4.46
CA GLN A 310 -0.69 12.17 -5.82
C GLN A 310 -0.83 10.64 -5.98
N SER A 311 -1.76 10.04 -5.23
CA SER A 311 -1.85 8.59 -5.07
C SER A 311 -3.17 8.02 -5.57
N ARG A 312 -3.26 6.69 -5.66
CA ARG A 312 -4.45 5.96 -6.13
C ARG A 312 -4.85 4.87 -5.14
N ILE A 313 -6.06 4.96 -4.59
CA ILE A 313 -6.62 4.00 -3.63
C ILE A 313 -7.88 3.41 -4.23
N TYR A 314 -7.82 2.19 -4.75
CA TYR A 314 -8.91 1.67 -5.57
C TYR A 314 -9.17 0.17 -5.51
N ARG A 315 -10.42 -0.24 -5.74
CA ARG A 315 -10.86 -1.65 -5.70
C ARG A 315 -10.51 -2.39 -4.40
N ASN A 316 -10.28 -1.65 -3.32
CA ASN A 316 -10.11 -2.26 -2.02
C ASN A 316 -11.48 -2.61 -1.43
N SER A 317 -11.53 -3.67 -0.63
CA SER A 317 -12.78 -4.28 -0.21
C SER A 317 -12.83 -4.56 1.28
N VAL A 318 -14.01 -4.37 1.87
CA VAL A 318 -14.35 -4.89 3.19
C VAL A 318 -15.47 -5.91 3.05
N TYR A 319 -15.21 -7.17 3.42
CA TYR A 319 -16.22 -8.22 3.33
C TYR A 319 -17.17 -8.24 4.51
N GLY A 320 -16.69 -7.89 5.71
CA GLY A 320 -17.50 -7.95 6.93
C GLY A 320 -17.69 -9.38 7.41
N SER A 321 -17.05 -9.77 8.51
CA SER A 321 -17.32 -11.06 9.13
C SER A 321 -18.70 -11.07 9.82
N ILE A 322 -19.51 -12.10 9.53
CA ILE A 322 -20.80 -12.34 10.19
C ILE A 322 -20.57 -12.78 11.64
N GLY A 323 -21.12 -12.04 12.61
CA GLY A 323 -21.16 -12.46 14.02
C GLY A 323 -20.48 -11.56 15.05
N PHE A 324 -19.83 -10.46 14.64
CA PHE A 324 -19.32 -9.45 15.57
C PHE A 324 -20.34 -8.33 15.78
N SER A 325 -20.71 -8.11 17.03
CA SER A 325 -21.82 -7.23 17.44
C SER A 325 -21.44 -5.76 17.69
N TYR A 326 -20.18 -5.35 17.53
CA TYR A 326 -19.72 -4.05 18.05
C TYR A 326 -18.87 -3.15 17.15
N ASP A 327 -18.48 -3.56 15.94
CA ASP A 327 -17.73 -2.67 15.04
C ASP A 327 -18.57 -2.37 13.79
N ARG A 328 -18.93 -1.10 13.60
CA ARG A 328 -19.45 -0.63 12.32
C ARG A 328 -18.35 -0.81 11.28
N GLN A 329 -18.55 -1.76 10.37
CA GLN A 329 -17.68 -2.02 9.24
C GLN A 329 -17.59 -0.77 8.36
N GLY A 330 -16.50 -0.55 7.66
CA GLY A 330 -16.44 0.57 6.72
C GLY A 330 -15.06 0.88 6.17
N GLY A 331 -15.03 1.87 5.28
CA GLY A 331 -13.79 2.34 4.68
C GLY A 331 -13.21 1.31 3.73
N GLY A 332 -13.94 1.00 2.65
CA GLY A 332 -13.44 0.08 1.62
C GLY A 332 -12.05 0.52 1.16
N GLY A 333 -11.88 1.82 0.88
CA GLY A 333 -10.58 2.44 0.62
C GLY A 333 -9.84 2.78 1.91
N LEU A 334 -10.38 3.71 2.70
CA LEU A 334 -9.76 4.23 3.92
C LEU A 334 -10.74 4.23 5.08
N TYR A 335 -10.29 3.75 6.23
CA TYR A 335 -10.98 3.90 7.50
C TYR A 335 -10.12 4.73 8.46
N ILE A 336 -10.67 5.82 8.97
CA ILE A 336 -9.96 6.80 9.81
C ILE A 336 -10.67 6.91 11.15
N SER A 337 -9.94 6.80 12.26
CA SER A 337 -10.58 6.89 13.57
C SER A 337 -9.69 7.39 14.70
N SER A 338 -10.30 7.53 15.88
CA SER A 338 -9.58 7.62 17.16
C SER A 338 -8.55 8.75 17.23
N SER A 339 -8.94 9.99 16.95
CA SER A 339 -8.08 11.18 17.00
C SER A 339 -6.96 11.17 15.95
N SER A 340 -7.35 11.18 14.68
CA SER A 340 -6.45 11.19 13.54
C SER A 340 -6.53 12.50 12.75
N ASP A 341 -5.37 12.98 12.30
CA ASP A 341 -5.21 14.13 11.42
C ASP A 341 -4.78 13.63 10.04
N VAL A 342 -5.70 13.63 9.08
CA VAL A 342 -5.49 13.04 7.75
C VAL A 342 -5.71 14.07 6.66
N THR A 343 -4.68 14.26 5.83
CA THR A 343 -4.74 15.09 4.63
C THR A 343 -4.62 14.20 3.39
N ILE A 344 -5.58 14.31 2.47
CA ILE A 344 -5.60 13.63 1.18
C ILE A 344 -5.58 14.69 0.09
N ARG A 345 -4.54 14.74 -0.74
CA ARG A 345 -4.43 15.70 -1.84
C ARG A 345 -4.18 15.01 -3.16
N GLN A 346 -4.72 15.56 -4.25
CA GLN A 346 -4.38 15.11 -5.62
C GLN A 346 -4.52 13.59 -5.79
N THR A 347 -5.51 13.00 -5.11
CA THR A 347 -5.60 11.55 -4.93
C THR A 347 -6.93 11.02 -5.45
N MET A 348 -6.88 9.83 -6.03
CA MET A 348 -8.05 9.11 -6.51
C MET A 348 -8.44 8.03 -5.50
N VAL A 349 -9.66 8.08 -4.96
CA VAL A 349 -10.27 7.03 -4.14
C VAL A 349 -11.45 6.44 -4.92
N ALA A 350 -11.27 5.28 -5.56
CA ALA A 350 -12.25 4.80 -6.53
C ALA A 350 -12.59 3.30 -6.49
N SER A 351 -13.84 2.96 -6.78
CA SER A 351 -14.31 1.56 -6.87
C SER A 351 -14.04 0.71 -5.63
N ASN A 352 -13.86 1.34 -4.47
CA ASN A 352 -13.71 0.62 -3.22
C ASN A 352 -15.09 0.19 -2.71
N THR A 353 -15.17 -0.99 -2.10
CA THR A 353 -16.44 -1.65 -1.81
C THR A 353 -16.52 -2.13 -0.36
N VAL A 354 -17.69 -1.96 0.25
CA VAL A 354 -18.04 -2.59 1.52
C VAL A 354 -19.28 -3.46 1.29
N PHE A 355 -19.13 -4.78 1.40
CA PHE A 355 -20.18 -5.74 1.00
C PHE A 355 -21.25 -5.97 2.07
N ASN A 356 -20.89 -5.90 3.35
CA ASN A 356 -21.80 -6.11 4.48
C ASN A 356 -22.27 -4.78 5.10
N ARG A 357 -22.76 -4.75 6.35
CA ARG A 357 -23.47 -3.60 6.97
C ARG A 357 -22.57 -2.37 7.25
N GLY A 358 -21.55 -2.15 6.43
CA GLY A 358 -20.62 -1.06 6.62
C GLY A 358 -20.92 0.16 5.76
N LEU A 359 -20.39 1.28 6.24
CA LEU A 359 -20.52 2.63 5.68
C LEU A 359 -19.23 3.04 4.96
N GLY A 360 -19.27 4.09 4.13
CA GLY A 360 -18.03 4.69 3.62
C GLY A 360 -17.30 3.78 2.63
N GLY A 361 -17.89 3.53 1.46
CA GLY A 361 -17.28 2.66 0.44
C GLY A 361 -15.87 3.13 0.07
N GLY A 362 -15.71 4.43 -0.14
CA GLY A 362 -14.42 5.09 -0.32
C GLY A 362 -13.74 5.37 1.01
N ILE A 363 -14.27 6.34 1.76
CA ILE A 363 -13.71 6.81 3.04
C ILE A 363 -14.75 6.68 4.14
N ALA A 364 -14.37 6.08 5.27
CA ALA A 364 -15.14 6.10 6.51
C ALA A 364 -14.34 6.79 7.61
N VAL A 365 -14.97 7.73 8.31
CA VAL A 365 -14.44 8.40 9.50
C VAL A 365 -15.29 7.98 10.69
N ASN A 366 -14.66 7.47 11.75
CA ASN A 366 -15.33 7.14 12.99
C ASN A 366 -14.68 7.88 14.15
N CYS A 367 -15.47 8.61 14.93
CA CYS A 367 -15.00 9.31 16.10
C CYS A 367 -15.85 9.01 17.33
N VAL A 368 -15.23 8.34 18.30
CA VAL A 368 -15.79 8.11 19.63
C VAL A 368 -14.80 8.70 20.62
N ARG A 369 -15.20 9.76 21.36
CA ARG A 369 -14.31 10.46 22.33
C ARG A 369 -12.98 10.92 21.71
N CYS A 370 -13.04 11.48 20.51
CA CYS A 370 -11.86 11.72 19.71
C CYS A 370 -11.83 13.13 19.11
N THR A 371 -10.67 13.57 18.60
CA THR A 371 -10.55 14.80 17.80
C THR A 371 -9.90 14.48 16.47
N ASN A 372 -10.69 14.44 15.39
CA ASN A 372 -10.20 14.20 14.04
C ASN A 372 -10.17 15.49 13.22
N THR A 373 -9.11 15.68 12.42
CA THR A 373 -9.06 16.70 11.36
C THR A 373 -8.84 16.03 10.02
N ILE A 374 -9.82 16.08 9.13
CA ILE A 374 -9.77 15.43 7.82
C ILE A 374 -9.86 16.49 6.73
N VAL A 375 -8.85 16.55 5.88
CA VAL A 375 -8.77 17.51 4.77
C VAL A 375 -8.63 16.73 3.47
N VAL A 376 -9.57 16.90 2.55
CA VAL A 376 -9.53 16.30 1.21
C VAL A 376 -9.50 17.41 0.17
N GLU A 377 -8.43 17.46 -0.61
CA GLU A 377 -8.18 18.55 -1.56
C GLU A 377 -7.84 18.01 -2.94
N ASN A 378 -8.35 18.65 -3.98
CA ASN A 378 -7.98 18.36 -5.37
C ASN A 378 -8.12 16.87 -5.73
N SER A 379 -9.13 16.19 -5.20
CA SER A 379 -9.20 14.73 -5.15
C SER A 379 -10.53 14.20 -5.66
N THR A 380 -10.53 12.94 -6.10
CA THR A 380 -11.72 12.30 -6.68
C THR A 380 -12.14 11.09 -5.86
N LEU A 381 -13.40 11.07 -5.44
CA LEU A 381 -14.06 9.94 -4.81
C LEU A 381 -15.10 9.40 -5.78
N SER A 382 -14.84 8.24 -6.41
CA SER A 382 -15.77 7.76 -7.44
C SER A 382 -16.00 6.26 -7.56
N GLY A 383 -17.23 5.87 -7.86
CA GLY A 383 -17.56 4.46 -8.12
C GLY A 383 -17.52 3.62 -6.84
N ASN A 384 -17.36 4.24 -5.68
CA ASN A 384 -17.24 3.52 -4.43
C ASN A 384 -18.63 3.06 -3.97
N THR A 385 -18.69 1.86 -3.40
CA THR A 385 -19.95 1.22 -3.01
C THR A 385 -19.93 0.87 -1.53
N ALA A 386 -20.95 1.30 -0.81
CA ALA A 386 -21.25 0.82 0.54
C ALA A 386 -22.59 0.08 0.54
N ARG A 387 -22.83 -0.77 1.54
CA ARG A 387 -24.16 -1.38 1.68
C ARG A 387 -25.13 -0.43 2.36
N GLU A 388 -24.68 0.21 3.43
CA GLU A 388 -25.41 1.21 4.21
C GLU A 388 -24.69 2.55 3.97
N GLY A 389 -25.39 3.64 3.61
CA GLY A 389 -24.94 5.05 3.58
C GLY A 389 -23.48 5.42 3.19
N GLY A 390 -23.32 6.47 2.39
CA GLY A 390 -22.00 7.09 2.16
C GLY A 390 -21.09 6.24 1.29
N GLY A 391 -21.54 5.83 0.11
CA GLY A 391 -20.74 5.09 -0.85
C GLY A 391 -19.39 5.76 -1.11
N GLY A 392 -19.36 7.09 -1.21
CA GLY A 392 -18.13 7.87 -1.36
C GLY A 392 -17.45 8.13 -0.02
N PHE A 393 -18.19 8.80 0.88
CA PHE A 393 -17.69 9.27 2.16
C PHE A 393 -18.74 9.05 3.25
N SER A 394 -18.31 8.57 4.43
CA SER A 394 -19.15 8.52 5.62
C SER A 394 -18.39 9.05 6.83
N SER A 395 -19.06 9.85 7.67
CA SER A 395 -18.58 10.24 8.99
C SER A 395 -19.59 9.81 10.04
N TYR A 396 -19.10 9.10 11.06
CA TYR A 396 -19.87 8.64 12.18
C TYR A 396 -19.27 9.17 13.48
N LEU A 397 -20.12 9.76 14.31
CA LEU A 397 -19.75 10.37 15.57
C LEU A 397 -20.58 9.74 16.68
N GLU A 398 -19.92 9.22 17.71
CA GLU A 398 -20.60 8.66 18.88
C GLU A 398 -20.32 9.50 20.12
N GLN A 399 -21.40 9.87 20.81
CA GLN A 399 -21.31 10.65 22.04
C GLN A 399 -21.07 9.74 23.25
N SER A 400 -20.30 10.25 24.21
CA SER A 400 -20.25 9.69 25.56
C SER A 400 -20.18 10.79 26.64
N SER A 401 -20.63 10.48 27.85
CA SER A 401 -20.74 11.41 28.99
C SER A 401 -19.42 11.91 29.61
N PHE A 402 -18.26 11.61 29.02
CA PHE A 402 -16.96 11.79 29.69
C PHE A 402 -15.87 12.49 28.87
N SER A 403 -16.13 12.90 27.61
CA SER A 403 -15.15 13.64 26.80
C SER A 403 -15.82 14.32 25.60
N SER A 404 -15.28 15.48 25.20
CA SER A 404 -15.65 16.12 23.94
C SER A 404 -15.30 15.23 22.74
N THR A 405 -16.12 15.32 21.70
CA THR A 405 -15.90 14.64 20.41
C THR A 405 -15.89 15.70 19.32
N ASN A 406 -14.76 15.85 18.64
CA ASN A 406 -14.58 16.85 17.59
C ASN A 406 -14.18 16.16 16.28
N SER A 407 -14.89 16.46 15.19
CA SER A 407 -14.49 15.99 13.87
C SER A 407 -14.70 17.10 12.87
N ASN A 408 -13.60 17.63 12.36
CA ASN A 408 -13.59 18.66 11.34
C ASN A 408 -13.22 18.02 10.01
N ILE A 409 -14.15 18.09 9.06
CA ILE A 409 -13.99 17.54 7.72
C ILE A 409 -14.12 18.70 6.73
N THR A 410 -13.09 18.88 5.91
CA THR A 410 -13.04 19.91 4.87
C THR A 410 -12.78 19.28 3.52
N LEU A 411 -13.68 19.52 2.57
CA LEU A 411 -13.53 19.14 1.17
C LEU A 411 -13.33 20.41 0.33
N ASN A 412 -12.25 20.48 -0.43
CA ASN A 412 -11.96 21.61 -1.29
C ASN A 412 -11.50 21.11 -2.66
N HIS A 413 -12.20 21.47 -3.74
CA HIS A 413 -11.91 20.91 -5.06
C HIS A 413 -12.00 19.38 -5.06
N VAL A 414 -13.16 18.85 -4.65
CA VAL A 414 -13.37 17.40 -4.60
C VAL A 414 -14.48 17.01 -5.56
N SER A 415 -14.25 15.96 -6.34
CA SER A 415 -15.26 15.36 -7.20
C SER A 415 -15.80 14.08 -6.55
N ILE A 416 -17.06 14.07 -6.11
CA ILE A 416 -17.74 12.91 -5.50
C ILE A 416 -18.84 12.41 -6.43
N ILE A 417 -18.53 11.38 -7.23
CA ILE A 417 -19.33 11.00 -8.40
C ILE A 417 -19.52 9.48 -8.51
N ASN A 418 -20.72 9.03 -8.91
CA ASN A 418 -21.02 7.61 -9.16
C ASN A 418 -20.81 6.70 -7.95
N ASN A 419 -20.85 7.22 -6.74
CA ASN A 419 -20.79 6.39 -5.54
C ASN A 419 -22.19 5.85 -5.22
N ASN A 420 -22.28 4.68 -4.62
CA ASN A 420 -23.55 4.01 -4.39
C ASN A 420 -23.67 3.50 -2.96
N ALA A 421 -24.86 3.60 -2.38
CA ALA A 421 -25.22 2.87 -1.17
C ALA A 421 -26.44 1.99 -1.44
N THR A 422 -26.36 0.68 -1.20
CA THR A 422 -27.50 -0.21 -1.53
C THR A 422 -28.72 -0.02 -0.61
N SER A 423 -28.53 0.61 0.55
CA SER A 423 -29.56 0.91 1.55
C SER A 423 -29.17 2.14 2.38
N GLY A 424 -30.17 2.82 2.97
CA GLY A 424 -29.99 4.08 3.71
C GLY A 424 -30.09 5.34 2.83
N ASN A 425 -30.05 6.52 3.47
CA ASN A 425 -29.98 7.83 2.80
C ASN A 425 -28.51 8.33 2.84
N GLY A 426 -28.12 9.29 1.99
CA GLY A 426 -26.76 9.87 2.00
C GLY A 426 -25.75 9.07 1.18
N HIS A 427 -26.05 8.74 -0.07
CA HIS A 427 -25.29 7.78 -0.88
C HIS A 427 -23.90 8.27 -1.32
N ALA A 428 -23.68 9.58 -1.34
CA ALA A 428 -22.37 10.19 -1.55
C ALA A 428 -21.70 10.50 -0.22
N ILE A 429 -22.40 11.25 0.64
CA ILE A 429 -21.94 11.73 1.95
C ILE A 429 -23.00 11.35 2.98
N ASN A 430 -22.59 10.56 3.97
CA ASN A 430 -23.39 10.26 5.15
C ASN A 430 -22.72 10.84 6.40
N GLN A 431 -23.43 11.69 7.14
CA GLN A 431 -23.01 12.14 8.46
C GLN A 431 -24.00 11.64 9.50
N GLU A 432 -23.54 10.75 10.38
CA GLU A 432 -24.35 10.16 11.42
C GLU A 432 -23.83 10.52 12.81
N ARG A 433 -24.76 10.87 13.69
CA ARG A 433 -24.49 11.03 15.11
C ARG A 433 -25.44 10.19 15.94
N GLU A 434 -24.85 9.30 16.75
CA GLU A 434 -25.59 8.54 17.76
C GLU A 434 -25.27 9.10 19.15
N THR A 435 -26.32 9.56 19.83
CA THR A 435 -26.24 10.02 21.22
C THR A 435 -26.80 8.95 22.16
N ALA A 436 -25.96 8.42 23.05
CA ALA A 436 -26.43 7.56 24.12
C ALA A 436 -27.14 8.41 25.19
N ASN A 437 -28.47 8.60 25.10
CA ASN A 437 -29.35 9.05 26.21
C ASN A 437 -28.78 10.16 27.15
N LEU A 438 -28.24 11.26 26.60
CA LEU A 438 -27.66 12.34 27.40
C LEU A 438 -28.30 13.68 27.07
N SER A 439 -28.68 14.41 28.13
CA SER A 439 -29.31 15.73 28.06
C SER A 439 -28.34 16.88 27.75
N ASP A 440 -27.05 16.59 27.57
CA ASP A 440 -26.02 17.59 27.30
C ASP A 440 -25.45 17.40 25.89
N VAL A 441 -25.82 18.29 24.98
CA VAL A 441 -25.45 18.24 23.54
C VAL A 441 -24.26 19.16 23.25
N SER A 442 -23.72 19.84 24.28
CA SER A 442 -22.74 20.92 24.11
C SER A 442 -21.29 20.47 23.85
N ASP A 443 -20.99 19.17 24.03
CA ASP A 443 -19.63 18.61 23.96
C ASP A 443 -19.23 17.98 22.60
N VAL A 444 -20.12 18.02 21.59
CA VAL A 444 -19.81 17.51 20.24
C VAL A 444 -19.77 18.66 19.25
N THR A 445 -18.59 19.00 18.75
CA THR A 445 -18.41 19.97 17.67
C THR A 445 -18.01 19.21 16.41
N ALA A 446 -18.92 19.08 15.47
CA ALA A 446 -18.62 18.47 14.18
C ALA A 446 -18.84 19.50 13.09
N SER A 447 -17.82 19.72 12.26
CA SER A 447 -17.96 20.53 11.06
C SER A 447 -17.74 19.65 9.83
N PHE A 448 -18.64 19.77 8.87
CA PHE A 448 -18.46 19.18 7.55
C PHE A 448 -18.63 20.30 6.53
N SER A 449 -17.54 20.72 5.90
CA SER A 449 -17.56 21.80 4.93
C SER A 449 -17.12 21.31 3.57
N TYR A 450 -17.76 21.82 2.54
CA TYR A 450 -17.31 21.67 1.16
C TYR A 450 -17.37 23.00 0.43
N GLN A 451 -16.36 23.24 -0.38
CA GLN A 451 -16.29 24.37 -1.27
C GLN A 451 -15.69 23.92 -2.60
N ASN A 452 -16.05 24.65 -3.66
CA ASN A 452 -15.46 24.44 -4.98
C ASN A 452 -15.55 22.98 -5.47
N SER A 453 -16.55 22.23 -4.99
CA SER A 453 -16.62 20.77 -5.12
C SER A 453 -17.79 20.34 -5.99
N LEU A 454 -17.60 19.24 -6.72
CA LEU A 454 -18.58 18.68 -7.64
C LEU A 454 -19.17 17.40 -7.03
N ILE A 455 -20.47 17.40 -6.75
CA ILE A 455 -21.16 16.29 -6.09
C ILE A 455 -22.40 15.90 -6.90
N GLY A 456 -22.46 14.65 -7.36
CA GLY A 456 -23.62 14.21 -8.13
C GLY A 456 -23.51 12.85 -8.78
N GLY A 457 -24.66 12.31 -9.21
CA GLY A 457 -24.71 11.02 -9.91
C GLY A 457 -24.39 9.87 -8.97
N ASN A 458 -24.48 10.10 -7.66
CA ASN A 458 -24.35 9.07 -6.66
C ASN A 458 -25.73 8.39 -6.55
N GLY A 459 -25.78 7.08 -6.36
CA GLY A 459 -27.03 6.31 -6.33
C GLY A 459 -28.07 6.89 -5.35
N GLY A 460 -29.35 6.56 -5.51
CA GLY A 460 -30.39 6.89 -4.53
C GLY A 460 -30.95 8.31 -4.54
N VAL A 461 -31.85 8.58 -3.58
CA VAL A 461 -32.43 9.91 -3.30
C VAL A 461 -31.72 10.50 -2.07
N ASN A 462 -31.37 11.79 -2.10
CA ASN A 462 -30.57 12.47 -1.07
C ASN A 462 -29.14 11.89 -0.96
N GLU A 463 -28.28 12.26 -1.92
CA GLU A 463 -26.86 11.91 -1.95
C GLU A 463 -26.08 12.43 -0.72
N CYS A 464 -26.48 13.58 -0.18
CA CYS A 464 -25.99 14.12 1.08
C CYS A 464 -27.03 13.95 2.19
N ARG A 465 -26.66 13.34 3.31
CA ARG A 465 -27.55 13.17 4.45
C ARG A 465 -26.84 13.50 5.76
N ASN A 466 -27.53 14.27 6.60
CA ASN A 466 -27.22 14.42 8.02
C ASN A 466 -28.31 13.70 8.84
N SER A 467 -27.90 12.87 9.78
CA SER A 467 -28.81 12.14 10.66
C SER A 467 -28.31 12.17 12.10
N ALA A 468 -29.13 12.71 13.00
CA ALA A 468 -28.87 12.69 14.44
C ALA A 468 -30.08 12.14 15.18
N THR A 469 -29.85 11.30 16.20
CA THR A 469 -30.95 10.65 16.95
C THR A 469 -31.63 11.56 17.98
N HIS A 470 -31.03 12.69 18.39
CA HIS A 470 -31.60 13.57 19.43
C HIS A 470 -31.57 15.08 19.14
N ASP A 471 -30.66 15.58 18.28
CA ASP A 471 -30.68 16.99 17.85
C ASP A 471 -30.11 17.13 16.42
N PRO A 472 -30.95 17.22 15.39
CA PRO A 472 -30.51 17.34 14.00
C PRO A 472 -29.88 18.70 13.67
N ALA A 473 -30.02 19.74 14.51
CA ALA A 473 -29.49 21.08 14.23
C ALA A 473 -27.97 21.21 14.47
N SER A 474 -27.37 20.27 15.19
CA SER A 474 -25.94 20.25 15.54
C SER A 474 -25.03 19.60 14.48
N LEU A 475 -25.59 18.92 13.48
CA LEU A 475 -24.85 18.44 12.30
C LEU A 475 -25.17 19.34 11.11
N VAL A 476 -24.33 20.33 10.84
CA VAL A 476 -24.51 21.25 9.71
C VAL A 476 -23.43 20.95 8.68
N GLN A 477 -23.87 20.54 7.48
CA GLN A 477 -23.04 20.64 6.29
C GLN A 477 -23.02 22.11 5.85
N THR A 478 -21.82 22.67 5.71
CA THR A 478 -21.64 24.06 5.26
C THR A 478 -21.08 24.09 3.85
N SER A 479 -21.73 24.88 3.00
CA SER A 479 -21.18 25.23 1.68
C SER A 479 -20.34 26.50 1.80
N GLY A 480 -19.07 26.43 1.39
CA GLY A 480 -18.21 27.60 1.21
C GLY A 480 -18.44 28.33 -0.13
N GLY A 481 -19.37 27.86 -0.96
CA GLY A 481 -19.66 28.41 -2.29
C GLY A 481 -18.91 27.73 -3.43
N TYR A 482 -19.33 28.08 -4.65
CA TYR A 482 -18.82 27.59 -5.93
C TYR A 482 -18.86 26.06 -6.07
N ASN A 483 -19.78 25.40 -5.36
CA ASN A 483 -20.03 23.98 -5.55
C ASN A 483 -20.98 23.76 -6.72
N LEU A 484 -20.91 22.57 -7.30
CA LEU A 484 -21.77 22.16 -8.40
C LEU A 484 -22.44 20.83 -8.03
N PHE A 485 -23.77 20.85 -8.02
CA PHE A 485 -24.59 19.71 -7.65
C PHE A 485 -25.35 19.17 -8.85
N ILE A 486 -25.46 17.85 -8.97
CA ILE A 486 -26.40 17.23 -9.91
C ILE A 486 -27.77 17.15 -9.22
N ALA A 487 -28.84 17.47 -9.95
CA ALA A 487 -30.19 17.54 -9.42
C ALA A 487 -30.57 16.23 -8.71
N GLY A 488 -31.08 16.33 -7.48
CA GLY A 488 -31.38 15.18 -6.62
C GLY A 488 -30.32 14.89 -5.56
N ALA A 489 -29.16 15.59 -5.58
CA ALA A 489 -28.10 15.40 -4.59
C ALA A 489 -28.53 15.68 -3.14
N GLY A 490 -29.47 16.61 -2.90
CA GLY A 490 -29.97 16.90 -1.55
C GLY A 490 -28.94 17.49 -0.58
N CYS A 491 -27.80 17.97 -1.10
CA CYS A 491 -26.75 18.65 -0.34
C CYS A 491 -27.13 20.11 -0.03
N THR A 492 -26.59 20.66 1.06
CA THR A 492 -26.67 22.09 1.36
C THR A 492 -26.03 22.91 0.25
N ASN A 493 -26.83 23.69 -0.48
CA ASN A 493 -26.39 24.47 -1.66
C ASN A 493 -26.64 25.98 -1.51
N ASN A 494 -26.46 26.51 -0.29
CA ASN A 494 -26.71 27.91 0.06
C ASN A 494 -25.45 28.78 0.04
N GLY A 495 -24.31 28.25 -0.41
CA GLY A 495 -23.07 28.99 -0.55
C GLY A 495 -23.11 29.92 -1.76
N THR A 496 -22.25 30.94 -1.73
CA THR A 496 -22.12 31.91 -2.82
C THR A 496 -21.82 31.19 -4.13
N THR A 497 -22.63 31.43 -5.17
CA THR A 497 -22.41 30.87 -6.52
C THR A 497 -22.49 29.34 -6.59
N ASP A 498 -23.10 28.68 -5.61
CA ASP A 498 -23.46 27.26 -5.75
C ASP A 498 -24.41 27.08 -6.94
N GLN A 499 -24.17 26.03 -7.73
CA GLN A 499 -24.92 25.71 -8.94
C GLN A 499 -25.58 24.34 -8.84
N THR A 500 -26.70 24.16 -9.53
CA THR A 500 -27.33 22.86 -9.70
C THR A 500 -27.62 22.63 -11.17
N VAL A 501 -27.14 21.52 -11.71
CA VAL A 501 -27.42 21.10 -13.10
C VAL A 501 -28.40 19.93 -13.12
N ALA A 502 -29.20 19.84 -14.17
CA ALA A 502 -30.28 18.86 -14.26
C ALA A 502 -29.79 17.42 -14.48
N ASP A 503 -28.65 17.22 -15.15
CA ASP A 503 -28.17 15.90 -15.56
C ASP A 503 -26.65 15.84 -15.65
N GLN A 504 -26.10 14.71 -15.18
CA GLN A 504 -24.71 14.31 -15.29
C GLN A 504 -24.18 14.30 -16.72
N ALA A 505 -25.00 13.96 -17.71
CA ALA A 505 -24.62 13.95 -19.13
C ALA A 505 -24.19 15.33 -19.67
N THR A 506 -24.57 16.41 -18.99
CA THR A 506 -24.15 17.78 -19.35
C THR A 506 -22.76 18.14 -18.79
N LEU A 507 -22.31 17.44 -17.74
CA LEU A 507 -21.07 17.71 -17.04
C LEU A 507 -19.89 16.89 -17.54
N PHE A 508 -20.13 15.64 -17.93
CA PHE A 508 -19.09 14.71 -18.36
C PHE A 508 -19.28 14.33 -19.83
N GLY A 509 -18.18 14.04 -20.53
CA GLY A 509 -18.24 13.43 -21.85
C GLY A 509 -18.83 12.00 -21.81
N THR A 510 -19.00 11.35 -22.96
CA THR A 510 -19.62 10.00 -23.11
C THR A 510 -18.92 8.85 -22.36
N VAL A 511 -17.87 9.11 -21.57
CA VAL A 511 -17.10 8.09 -20.85
C VAL A 511 -17.14 8.36 -19.33
N VAL A 512 -18.30 8.12 -18.73
CA VAL A 512 -18.60 8.39 -17.31
C VAL A 512 -17.98 7.35 -16.34
N ASN A 513 -17.29 6.32 -16.86
CA ASN A 513 -16.65 5.25 -16.07
C ASN A 513 -15.13 5.15 -16.25
N ALA A 514 -14.49 6.19 -16.78
CA ALA A 514 -13.08 6.11 -17.16
C ALA A 514 -12.06 6.34 -16.04
N VAL A 515 -12.45 6.70 -14.81
CA VAL A 515 -11.51 7.14 -13.75
C VAL A 515 -10.34 6.16 -13.52
N LEU A 516 -10.61 4.85 -13.61
CA LEU A 516 -9.58 3.80 -13.50
C LEU A 516 -8.80 3.53 -14.79
N THR A 517 -9.37 3.84 -15.95
CA THR A 517 -8.81 3.48 -17.28
C THR A 517 -8.18 4.67 -18.02
N SER A 518 -8.45 5.91 -17.60
CA SER A 518 -7.95 7.13 -18.24
C SER A 518 -6.55 7.55 -17.78
N GLY A 519 -6.00 6.94 -16.72
CA GLY A 519 -4.72 7.33 -16.11
C GLY A 519 -4.75 8.65 -15.34
N SER A 520 -5.78 9.48 -15.54
CA SER A 520 -5.99 10.84 -15.00
C SER A 520 -6.33 10.90 -13.52
N GLY A 521 -6.89 9.84 -12.96
CA GLY A 521 -7.33 9.84 -11.56
C GLY A 521 -8.61 10.63 -11.26
N THR A 522 -9.30 11.14 -12.29
CA THR A 522 -10.60 11.84 -12.17
C THR A 522 -11.47 11.72 -13.43
N HIS A 523 -12.70 12.23 -13.36
CA HIS A 523 -13.69 12.23 -14.43
C HIS A 523 -13.42 13.29 -15.50
N PRO A 524 -13.51 12.94 -16.79
CA PRO A 524 -13.38 13.88 -17.90
C PRO A 524 -14.53 14.90 -17.93
N LEU A 525 -14.27 16.18 -17.63
CA LEU A 525 -15.26 17.25 -17.79
C LEU A 525 -15.56 17.53 -19.27
N ASN A 526 -16.83 17.86 -19.53
CA ASN A 526 -17.30 18.38 -20.80
C ASN A 526 -16.88 19.85 -20.91
N ALA A 527 -16.20 20.17 -22.02
CA ALA A 527 -15.85 21.50 -22.49
C ALA A 527 -16.90 22.59 -22.27
N ALA A 528 -18.16 22.26 -22.54
CA ALA A 528 -19.28 23.19 -22.47
C ALA A 528 -20.08 23.07 -21.16
N GLY A 529 -19.61 22.24 -20.21
CA GLY A 529 -20.28 21.98 -18.94
C GLY A 529 -19.99 23.07 -17.92
N GLY A 530 -20.95 23.36 -17.04
CA GLY A 530 -20.85 24.40 -16.01
C GLY A 530 -19.82 24.15 -14.90
N ALA A 531 -19.04 23.07 -14.99
CA ALA A 531 -17.93 22.77 -14.09
C ALA A 531 -16.62 23.41 -14.54
N VAL A 532 -16.45 23.68 -15.83
CA VAL A 532 -15.20 24.19 -16.40
C VAL A 532 -15.09 25.70 -16.15
N GLU A 533 -13.95 26.15 -15.60
CA GLU A 533 -13.63 27.57 -15.34
C GLU A 533 -14.70 28.35 -14.56
N ALA A 534 -15.40 27.68 -13.64
CA ALA A 534 -16.51 28.28 -12.90
C ALA A 534 -16.07 29.13 -11.69
N ILE A 535 -14.79 29.02 -11.29
CA ILE A 535 -14.27 29.67 -10.08
C ILE A 535 -13.25 30.74 -10.50
N PRO A 536 -13.50 32.03 -10.26
CA PRO A 536 -12.56 33.08 -10.62
C PRO A 536 -11.23 32.96 -9.85
N ASP A 537 -10.12 33.38 -10.48
CA ASP A 537 -8.80 33.44 -9.85
C ASP A 537 -8.79 34.33 -8.61
N GLY A 538 -8.07 33.89 -7.58
CA GLY A 538 -8.02 34.54 -6.28
C GLY A 538 -9.27 34.35 -5.41
N VAL A 539 -10.32 33.67 -5.90
CA VAL A 539 -11.55 33.40 -5.14
C VAL A 539 -11.49 31.99 -4.51
N ASN A 540 -11.85 31.88 -3.23
CA ASN A 540 -11.95 30.61 -2.51
C ASN A 540 -10.72 29.68 -2.66
N GLY A 541 -9.52 30.25 -2.80
CA GLY A 541 -8.27 29.50 -2.96
C GLY A 541 -8.03 28.96 -4.38
N CYS A 542 -8.83 29.38 -5.38
CA CYS A 542 -8.51 29.18 -6.79
C CYS A 542 -7.26 29.99 -7.15
N VAL A 543 -6.31 29.30 -7.81
CA VAL A 543 -5.11 29.89 -8.38
C VAL A 543 -5.10 29.55 -9.87
N GLY A 544 -5.36 30.54 -10.72
CA GLY A 544 -5.30 30.40 -12.18
C GLY A 544 -3.88 30.10 -12.69
N GLY A 545 -3.77 29.67 -13.94
CA GLY A 545 -2.53 29.61 -14.73
C GLY A 545 -2.14 28.23 -15.27
N THR A 546 -3.01 27.20 -15.24
CA THR A 546 -2.71 25.85 -15.73
C THR A 546 -3.19 25.62 -17.17
N SER A 547 -2.35 25.03 -18.03
CA SER A 547 -2.60 24.89 -19.48
C SER A 547 -3.20 23.55 -19.93
N VAL A 548 -3.48 22.64 -19.00
CA VAL A 548 -4.03 21.30 -19.27
C VAL A 548 -4.95 20.86 -18.14
N ASP A 549 -6.00 20.11 -18.47
CA ASP A 549 -6.93 19.51 -17.52
C ASP A 549 -6.38 18.25 -16.84
N GLN A 550 -7.17 17.66 -15.93
CA GLN A 550 -6.75 16.51 -15.13
C GLN A 550 -6.40 15.25 -15.97
N ARG A 551 -6.70 15.26 -17.28
CA ARG A 551 -6.38 14.20 -18.27
C ARG A 551 -5.06 14.43 -18.99
N GLY A 552 -4.37 15.55 -18.75
CA GLY A 552 -3.34 16.04 -19.65
C GLY A 552 -3.90 16.46 -21.02
N ALA A 553 -5.22 16.61 -21.14
CA ALA A 553 -5.85 17.19 -22.30
C ALA A 553 -5.78 18.71 -22.19
N VAL A 554 -5.47 19.40 -23.29
CA VAL A 554 -5.59 20.85 -23.33
C VAL A 554 -7.02 21.21 -22.95
N ARG A 555 -7.20 22.20 -22.06
CA ARG A 555 -8.52 22.72 -21.71
C ARG A 555 -9.32 23.03 -22.99
N ALA A 556 -10.61 22.81 -22.92
CA ALA A 556 -11.47 22.62 -24.09
C ALA A 556 -11.52 23.74 -25.14
N ASP A 557 -11.06 24.95 -24.82
CA ASP A 557 -11.06 26.08 -25.74
C ASP A 557 -9.78 26.17 -26.61
N GLY A 558 -8.79 25.29 -26.39
CA GLY A 558 -7.55 25.24 -27.18
C GLY A 558 -6.68 26.50 -27.08
N ALA A 559 -6.98 27.39 -26.12
CA ALA A 559 -6.21 28.57 -25.82
C ALA A 559 -5.61 28.44 -24.42
N ASN A 560 -4.39 28.92 -24.21
CA ASN A 560 -3.87 29.18 -22.87
C ASN A 560 -4.75 30.25 -22.19
N ARG A 561 -5.90 29.86 -21.62
CA ARG A 561 -6.77 30.72 -20.80
C ARG A 561 -6.97 30.23 -19.38
N GLY A 562 -6.07 29.35 -18.93
CA GLY A 562 -5.90 29.05 -17.51
C GLY A 562 -5.63 30.28 -16.65
N ASP A 563 -5.19 31.41 -17.22
CA ASP A 563 -4.66 32.56 -16.49
C ASP A 563 -5.56 33.12 -15.35
N ASN A 564 -6.90 32.94 -15.37
CA ASN A 564 -7.80 33.62 -14.42
C ASN A 564 -8.96 32.79 -13.81
N ALA A 565 -9.04 31.47 -13.97
CA ALA A 565 -10.12 30.67 -13.36
C ALA A 565 -9.81 29.17 -13.20
N CYS A 566 -10.53 28.52 -12.29
CA CYS A 566 -10.42 27.11 -11.98
C CYS A 566 -11.76 26.36 -12.12
N ASP A 567 -11.67 25.04 -12.25
CA ASP A 567 -12.82 24.14 -12.36
C ASP A 567 -13.51 23.87 -11.02
N VAL A 568 -14.76 23.43 -11.04
CA VAL A 568 -15.43 22.85 -9.87
C VAL A 568 -15.10 21.37 -9.75
N GLY A 569 -14.67 20.94 -8.57
CA GLY A 569 -14.24 19.57 -8.30
C GLY A 569 -12.71 19.43 -8.33
N ALA A 570 -12.21 18.19 -8.42
CA ALA A 570 -10.78 17.89 -8.38
C ALA A 570 -9.97 18.69 -9.40
N TYR A 571 -8.98 19.47 -8.95
CA TYR A 571 -8.11 20.25 -9.83
C TYR A 571 -7.08 19.42 -10.62
N GLU A 572 -6.53 20.09 -11.63
CA GLU A 572 -5.69 19.59 -12.71
C GLU A 572 -4.23 19.43 -12.29
N LEU A 573 -3.63 18.29 -12.65
CA LEU A 573 -2.19 18.10 -12.57
C LEU A 573 -1.67 17.72 -13.96
N SER A 574 -0.86 18.60 -14.56
CA SER A 574 0.22 18.13 -15.42
C SER A 574 1.17 17.36 -14.52
N LEU A 575 1.18 16.03 -14.58
CA LEU A 575 2.36 15.29 -14.13
C LEU A 575 3.55 15.98 -14.79
N GLN A 576 4.42 16.64 -14.03
CA GLN A 576 5.72 17.02 -14.57
C GLN A 576 6.27 15.71 -15.09
N THR A 577 6.38 15.58 -16.41
CA THR A 577 7.14 14.49 -17.01
C THR A 577 8.46 14.48 -16.28
N PRO A 578 8.88 13.37 -15.67
CA PRO A 578 10.26 13.24 -15.22
C PRO A 578 11.11 13.71 -16.39
N THR A 579 11.90 14.76 -16.17
CA THR A 579 12.82 15.30 -17.18
C THR A 579 13.48 14.13 -17.85
N ALA A 580 13.16 13.95 -19.15
CA ALA A 580 13.43 12.76 -19.95
C ALA A 580 14.38 11.78 -19.25
N VAL A 581 13.84 10.72 -18.64
CA VAL A 581 14.62 9.50 -18.47
C VAL A 581 15.03 9.15 -19.89
N THR A 582 16.30 9.35 -20.18
CA THR A 582 16.87 8.90 -21.44
C THR A 582 16.73 7.39 -21.38
N LEU A 583 15.69 6.85 -22.01
CA LEU A 583 15.61 5.44 -22.36
C LEU A 583 16.77 5.20 -23.32
N ARG A 584 17.94 4.91 -22.75
CA ARG A 584 18.92 4.12 -23.48
C ARG A 584 18.24 2.77 -23.66
N LEU A 585 17.75 2.54 -24.87
CA LEU A 585 17.57 1.19 -25.41
C LEU A 585 18.92 0.47 -25.28
N ASN A 586 19.18 -0.12 -24.12
CA ASN A 586 19.98 -1.31 -24.07
C ASN A 586 19.02 -2.40 -24.54
N GLU A 587 19.34 -2.98 -25.69
CA GLU A 587 18.55 -3.96 -26.44
C GLU A 587 17.73 -4.88 -25.52
N ALA A 588 16.42 -4.63 -25.47
CA ALA A 588 15.46 -5.57 -24.91
C ALA A 588 15.44 -6.83 -25.80
N ARG A 589 16.20 -7.85 -25.41
CA ARG A 589 15.91 -9.24 -25.75
C ARG A 589 15.49 -9.96 -24.48
N GLY A 590 14.18 -10.19 -24.34
CA GLY A 590 13.65 -11.28 -23.53
C GLY A 590 12.97 -10.92 -22.21
N GLU A 591 11.87 -10.16 -22.25
CA GLU A 591 10.80 -10.30 -21.25
C GLU A 591 9.66 -11.07 -21.91
N GLN A 592 9.62 -12.39 -21.72
CA GLN A 592 8.39 -13.13 -21.93
C GLN A 592 7.50 -12.94 -20.70
N ALA A 593 6.36 -12.29 -20.91
CA ALA A 593 5.24 -12.30 -19.99
C ALA A 593 4.82 -13.75 -19.72
N GLU A 594 5.00 -14.20 -18.48
CA GLU A 594 4.41 -15.44 -17.99
C GLU A 594 2.93 -15.17 -17.68
N MET A 595 2.12 -15.27 -18.72
CA MET A 595 0.66 -15.18 -18.65
C MET A 595 0.13 -16.57 -18.30
N GLU A 596 -0.13 -16.81 -17.02
CA GLU A 596 -0.81 -18.03 -16.59
C GLU A 596 -2.25 -18.07 -17.13
N ARG A 597 -2.63 -19.28 -17.54
CA ARG A 597 -3.81 -19.59 -18.35
C ARG A 597 -5.10 -19.29 -17.59
N ASN A 598 -5.88 -18.35 -18.10
CA ASN A 598 -7.34 -18.48 -18.08
C ASN A 598 -7.90 -18.10 -19.46
N THR A 599 -8.72 -19.01 -19.97
CA THR A 599 -9.15 -19.11 -21.36
C THR A 599 -9.93 -17.89 -21.85
N ALA A 600 -9.60 -17.44 -23.06
CA ALA A 600 -10.38 -16.59 -23.97
C ALA A 600 -10.22 -15.05 -23.91
N VAL A 601 -9.02 -14.51 -24.22
CA VAL A 601 -8.87 -13.29 -25.06
C VAL A 601 -7.52 -13.32 -25.77
N GLY A 602 -7.48 -13.86 -27.00
CA GLY A 602 -6.28 -13.86 -27.83
C GLY A 602 -6.55 -13.21 -29.18
N LEU A 603 -6.84 -11.90 -29.21
CA LEU A 603 -6.96 -11.14 -30.47
C LEU A 603 -6.99 -9.60 -30.27
N VAL A 604 -5.95 -8.97 -29.70
CA VAL A 604 -5.90 -7.48 -29.63
C VAL A 604 -4.53 -6.84 -29.97
N PHE A 605 -3.44 -7.61 -30.12
CA PHE A 605 -2.10 -7.00 -30.26
C PHE A 605 -1.65 -6.63 -31.69
N LEU A 606 -2.57 -6.52 -32.66
CA LEU A 606 -2.24 -6.13 -34.03
C LEU A 606 -3.21 -5.08 -34.60
N LEU A 607 -3.55 -4.03 -33.84
CA LEU A 607 -4.32 -2.91 -34.38
C LEU A 607 -4.16 -1.63 -33.52
N LEU A 608 -2.92 -1.18 -33.33
CA LEU A 608 -2.66 0.16 -32.76
C LEU A 608 -1.48 0.87 -33.45
N LEU A 609 -1.47 0.84 -34.78
CA LEU A 609 -0.60 1.68 -35.61
C LEU A 609 -1.40 2.15 -36.82
N LEU A 610 -2.39 3.02 -36.59
CA LEU A 610 -3.02 3.87 -37.59
C LEU A 610 -4.01 4.81 -36.87
N THR A 611 -3.50 5.89 -36.29
CA THR A 611 -4.13 7.24 -36.23
C THR A 611 -3.40 8.14 -35.24
N ILE A 612 -2.21 8.65 -35.61
CA ILE A 612 -1.79 10.01 -35.22
C ILE A 612 -1.07 10.59 -36.44
N GLY A 613 -1.57 11.73 -36.90
CA GLY A 613 -1.08 12.43 -38.08
C GLY A 613 0.33 12.99 -37.93
N THR A 614 1.06 12.90 -39.03
CA THR A 614 2.16 13.78 -39.46
C THR A 614 3.32 14.04 -38.48
N THR A 615 4.14 13.01 -38.26
CA THR A 615 5.59 13.21 -38.14
C THR A 615 6.29 12.11 -38.94
N ILE A 616 6.97 12.48 -40.03
CA ILE A 616 7.79 11.56 -40.82
C ILE A 616 9.02 11.24 -39.96
N VAL A 617 9.06 10.06 -39.36
CA VAL A 617 10.28 9.51 -38.76
C VAL A 617 11.01 8.72 -39.84
N THR A 618 12.05 9.31 -40.43
CA THR A 618 13.01 8.58 -41.25
C THR A 618 13.89 7.71 -40.35
N LEU A 619 13.67 6.39 -40.38
CA LEU A 619 14.56 5.41 -39.78
C LEU A 619 15.76 5.17 -40.72
N GLY A 620 16.92 5.72 -40.36
CA GLY A 620 18.20 5.37 -40.98
C GLY A 620 18.77 4.12 -40.30
N LEU A 621 18.79 2.99 -41.00
CA LEU A 621 19.52 1.80 -40.56
C LEU A 621 21.02 1.94 -40.94
N PRO A 622 21.97 1.73 -40.01
CA PRO A 622 23.37 1.51 -40.37
C PRO A 622 23.52 0.15 -41.09
N PRO A 623 24.39 0.04 -42.12
CA PRO A 623 24.65 -1.21 -42.79
C PRO A 623 25.56 -2.10 -41.93
N ASN A 624 25.27 -3.41 -41.94
CA ASN A 624 26.02 -4.52 -41.35
C ASN A 624 25.60 -4.92 -39.92
N GLN A 625 24.79 -5.98 -39.82
CA GLN A 625 25.23 -7.29 -39.31
C GLN A 625 24.10 -8.31 -39.47
N LYS A 626 24.50 -9.55 -39.75
CA LYS A 626 23.68 -10.66 -40.25
C LYS A 626 22.80 -11.25 -39.15
N THR A 627 21.63 -11.72 -39.56
CA THR A 627 20.75 -12.63 -38.81
C THR A 627 21.46 -13.95 -38.49
N SER A 628 21.56 -14.27 -37.20
CA SER A 628 21.40 -15.63 -36.64
C SER A 628 20.72 -15.51 -35.28
#